data_AF-A0A537N0Q5-F1
#
_entry.id   AF-A0A537N0Q5-F1
#
_cell.length_a   1.000
_cell.length_b   1.000
_cell.length_c   1.000
_cell.angle_alpha   90.00
_cell.angle_beta   90.00
_cell.angle_gamma   90.00
#
_symmetry.space_group_name_H-M   'P 1'
#
loop_
_entity.id
_entity.type
_entity.pdbx_description
1 polymer ?
#
loop_
_entity_poly.entity_id
_entity_poly.type
_entity_poly.pdbx_seq_one_letter_code
_entity_poly.pdbx_strand_id
1 'polypeptide(L)' 'MTKSAGIHHITGIAGSPRRHVEFYTRVLGLRMVKRTVNFDDPSTWHLYYGNE' A
#
# COMPACT_ATOMS: atom_id res chain seq x y z
N MET A 1 14.21 25.31 -11.33
CA MET A 1 13.40 24.45 -10.45
C MET A 1 13.03 23.21 -11.22
N THR A 2 13.35 22.02 -10.72
CA THR A 2 12.86 20.76 -11.30
C THR A 2 11.41 20.56 -10.90
N LYS A 3 10.56 20.21 -11.86
CA LYS A 3 9.16 19.84 -11.58
C LYS A 3 9.12 18.38 -11.09
N SER A 4 8.25 18.11 -10.11
CA SER A 4 7.93 16.74 -9.74
C SER A 4 7.34 15.99 -10.94
N ALA A 5 7.67 14.69 -11.07
CA ALA A 5 7.13 13.82 -12.11
C ALA A 5 5.66 13.43 -11.87
N GLY A 6 5.08 13.77 -10.72
CA GLY A 6 3.69 13.47 -10.37
C GLY A 6 3.55 12.84 -8.99
N ILE A 7 2.47 12.09 -8.78
CA ILE A 7 2.22 11.31 -7.55
C ILE A 7 3.09 10.06 -7.60
N HIS A 8 3.84 9.82 -6.53
CA HIS A 8 4.68 8.63 -6.39
C HIS A 8 3.96 7.49 -5.66
N HIS A 9 3.29 7.78 -4.54
CA HIS A 9 2.35 6.87 -3.87
C HIS A 9 1.45 7.67 -2.92
N ILE A 10 0.39 7.02 -2.41
CA ILE A 10 -0.47 7.53 -1.35
C ILE A 10 -0.49 6.49 -0.23
N THR A 11 -0.29 6.94 1.00
CA THR A 11 -0.34 6.10 2.21
C THR A 11 -1.59 6.40 3.00
N GLY A 12 -2.32 5.37 3.42
CA GLY A 12 -3.51 5.48 4.26
C GLY A 12 -3.47 4.50 5.44
N ILE A 13 -4.12 4.87 6.54
CA ILE A 13 -4.28 4.00 7.71
C ILE A 13 -5.56 3.19 7.53
N ALA A 14 -5.49 1.88 7.76
CA ALA A 14 -6.61 0.96 7.61
C ALA A 14 -6.74 0.04 8.83
N GLY A 15 -7.92 -0.56 8.98
CA GLY A 15 -8.21 -1.54 10.02
C GLY A 15 -7.65 -2.93 9.68
N SER A 16 -8.52 -3.94 9.62
CA SER A 16 -8.11 -5.34 9.41
C SER A 16 -7.25 -5.53 8.15
N PRO A 17 -6.02 -6.06 8.28
CA PRO A 17 -5.14 -6.30 7.13
C PRO A 17 -5.76 -7.28 6.13
N ARG A 18 -6.48 -8.30 6.60
CA ARG A 18 -7.12 -9.28 5.71
C ARG A 18 -8.19 -8.63 4.83
N ARG A 19 -9.11 -7.86 5.43
CA ARG A 19 -10.17 -7.17 4.67
C ARG A 19 -9.57 -6.15 3.71
N HIS A 20 -8.49 -5.48 4.11
CA HIS A 20 -7.74 -4.56 3.26
C HIS A 20 -7.17 -5.27 2.03
N VAL A 21 -6.46 -6.38 2.22
CA VAL A 21 -5.92 -7.19 1.11
C VAL A 21 -7.03 -7.69 0.20
N GLU A 22 -8.11 -8.25 0.75
CA GLU A 22 -9.24 -8.75 -0.04
C GLU A 22 -9.87 -7.64 -0.89
N PHE A 23 -10.09 -6.44 -0.33
CA PHE A 23 -10.63 -5.31 -1.08
C PHE A 23 -9.70 -4.88 -2.23
N TYR A 24 -8.44 -4.58 -1.94
CA TYR A 24 -7.50 -4.07 -2.95
C TYR A 24 -7.18 -5.10 -4.03
N THR A 25 -7.10 -6.39 -3.69
CA THR A 25 -6.72 -7.44 -4.67
C THR A 25 -7.90 -8.06 -5.39
N ARG A 26 -9.05 -8.24 -4.73
CA ARG A 26 -10.21 -8.94 -5.33
C ARG A 26 -11.29 -7.99 -5.83
N VAL A 27 -11.53 -6.89 -5.13
CA VAL A 27 -12.55 -5.92 -5.55
C VAL A 27 -11.97 -4.93 -6.56
N LEU A 28 -10.80 -4.35 -6.25
CA LEU A 28 -10.13 -3.39 -7.15
C LEU A 28 -9.20 -4.04 -8.16
N GLY A 29 -8.85 -5.32 -7.99
CA GLY A 29 -7.98 -6.04 -8.92
C GLY A 29 -6.50 -5.61 -8.90
N LEU A 30 -6.04 -4.91 -7.87
CA LEU A 30 -4.64 -4.47 -7.78
C LEU A 30 -3.72 -5.62 -7.34
N ARG A 31 -2.48 -5.63 -7.86
CA ARG A 31 -1.44 -6.57 -7.41
C ARG A 31 -0.81 -6.06 -6.13
N MET A 32 -0.65 -6.92 -5.13
CA MET A 32 0.21 -6.63 -3.98
C MET A 32 1.67 -6.74 -4.41
N VAL A 33 2.37 -5.60 -4.47
CA VAL A 33 3.76 -5.52 -4.94
C VAL A 33 4.77 -5.67 -3.80
N LYS A 34 4.38 -5.35 -2.56
CA LYS A 34 5.26 -5.50 -1.40
C LYS A 34 4.44 -5.74 -0.12
N ARG A 35 4.94 -6.67 0.69
CA ARG A 35 4.48 -6.93 2.05
C ARG A 35 5.66 -6.76 3.01
N THR A 36 5.55 -5.81 3.92
CA THR A 36 6.57 -5.53 4.94
C THR A 36 5.89 -4.95 6.18
N VAL A 37 6.67 -4.50 7.15
CA VAL A 37 6.19 -3.83 8.36
C VAL A 37 6.50 -2.34 8.28
N ASN A 38 5.79 -1.54 9.06
CA ASN A 38 6.11 -0.13 9.21
C ASN A 38 7.53 0.01 9.82
N PHE A 39 8.33 0.91 9.28
CA PHE A 39 9.72 1.13 9.68
C PHE A 39 9.82 1.87 11.01
N ASP A 40 8.80 2.66 11.36
CA ASP A 40 8.70 3.35 12.65
C ASP A 40 8.10 2.44 13.73
N ASP A 41 7.23 1.49 13.34
CA ASP A 41 6.58 0.52 14.23
C ASP A 41 6.49 -0.86 13.56
N PRO A 42 7.46 -1.77 13.82
CA PRO A 42 7.48 -3.10 13.23
C PRO A 42 6.30 -4.00 13.61
N SER A 43 5.46 -3.61 14.58
CA SER A 43 4.25 -4.35 14.94
C SER A 43 3.08 -4.11 13.97
N THR A 44 3.18 -3.08 13.12
CA THR A 44 2.14 -2.69 12.15
C THR A 44 2.52 -3.09 10.73
N TRP A 45 1.57 -3.67 9.98
CA TRP A 45 1.78 -4.04 8.57
C TRP A 45 1.85 -2.80 7.65
N HIS A 46 2.76 -2.85 6.67
CA HIS A 46 2.83 -1.91 5.55
C HIS A 46 2.68 -2.67 4.24
N LEU A 47 1.51 -2.51 3.61
CA LEU A 47 1.09 -3.26 2.43
C LEU A 47 1.01 -2.34 1.22
N TYR A 48 1.67 -2.73 0.13
CA TYR A 48 1.76 -1.94 -1.08
C TYR A 48 1.02 -2.63 -2.23
N TYR A 49 0.26 -1.85 -2.98
CA TYR A 49 -0.49 -2.31 -4.15
C TYR A 49 -0.20 -1.39 -5.34
N GLY A 50 -0.04 -1.98 -6.52
CA GLY A 50 0.33 -1.23 -7.72
C GLY A 50 0.61 -2.15 -8.91
N ASN A 51 1.00 -1.53 -10.02
CA ASN A 51 1.35 -2.20 -11.27
C ASN A 51 2.85 -2.39 -11.46
N GLU A 52 3.70 -1.58 -10.82
CA GLU A 52 5.16 -1.58 -10.97
C GLU A 52 5.86 -1.50 -9.61
#